data_AF-A0A0D2SLN0-F1
#
_entry.id   AF-A0A0D2SLN0-F1
#
_cell.length_a   1.000
_cell.length_b   1.000
_cell.length_c   1.000
_cell.angle_alpha   90.00
_cell.angle_beta   90.00
_cell.angle_gamma   90.00
#
_symmetry.space_group_name_H-M   'P 1'
#
loop_
_entity.id
_entity.type
_entity.pdbx_description
1 polymer ?
#
loop_
_entity_poly.entity_id
_entity_poly.type
_entity_poly.pdbx_seq_one_letter_code
_entity_poly.pdbx_strand_id
1 'polypeptide(L)'
;MMKQIFGKLPRKPSKSSQHEPNGDALNGSHLNGGTVNSHSSSSANSNQGKKTDPLASQAGLMLVSGIYEALPGFRDVPSTEKQILLLKKLNMCCVVFDFSDPTKNLREKDIKKQTLLELVDYISSVTSKFNELAVQEMTRMVSANLFRTFPSPNHDNKLLEIYDLEDEEPAMDPAWPHLQIVYELLLRFVVSPETDAKLAKRYMDHSFVLKLLDLFDSDDHRERDYLKTILHQIYGKFMVHRPFIRKAINNIFYRFIFETEKHNGIAELLEILGSIINGFALPLKEEHKLFLVRALIPLHKPKCASTYHQQLSYCITQFVEKDYKLADTVIRGLLKYWPVINSSKEVMFVGELEEVLEATQAAEFQRCVVPLFRQIGRCLNSSHFQVAERALFLWNNDHIRNLIIQNRSVILPIIFPALERNTSGHWNQAVQSFTLNVRKMFTDVDHMLFDECLSRFQEDELKEKEMQERRELTWKHLEDVVSSTTAASNEAVLVSRFVSSIAIATATATSPTPMVGS
;
A
#
# COMPACT_ATOMS: atom_id res chain seq x y z
N MET A 1 -15.93 9.80 25.30
CA MET A 1 -15.46 11.13 24.87
C MET A 1 -14.84 11.06 23.46
N MET A 2 -15.54 10.44 22.50
CA MET A 2 -15.14 10.34 21.08
C MET A 2 -16.41 10.32 20.21
N LYS A 3 -17.09 11.46 20.11
CA LYS A 3 -18.23 11.66 19.18
C LYS A 3 -18.19 13.02 18.47
N GLN A 4 -17.02 13.67 18.40
CA GLN A 4 -16.94 15.06 17.89
C GLN A 4 -15.81 15.32 16.86
N ILE A 5 -15.26 14.31 16.17
CA ILE A 5 -14.13 14.52 15.23
C ILE A 5 -14.46 14.09 13.79
N PHE A 6 -15.73 13.83 13.44
CA PHE A 6 -16.11 13.51 12.05
C PHE A 6 -17.14 14.48 11.48
N GLY A 7 -16.79 15.76 11.41
CA GLY A 7 -17.62 16.74 10.73
C GLY A 7 -16.81 17.94 10.28
N LYS A 8 -16.33 17.91 9.03
CA LYS A 8 -16.21 19.05 8.10
C LYS A 8 -15.31 18.68 6.91
N LEU A 9 -15.92 18.24 5.81
CA LEU A 9 -15.41 18.45 4.44
C LEU A 9 -16.61 18.83 3.54
N PRO A 10 -16.40 19.64 2.49
CA PRO A 10 -17.39 20.58 1.98
C PRO A 10 -18.35 20.02 0.92
N ARG A 11 -19.58 20.54 0.95
CA ARG A 11 -20.63 20.38 -0.07
C ARG A 11 -20.21 21.02 -1.40
N LYS A 12 -20.48 20.32 -2.52
CA LYS A 12 -20.62 20.91 -3.87
C LYS A 12 -22.05 20.69 -4.39
N PRO A 13 -22.51 21.54 -5.33
CA PRO A 13 -23.92 21.90 -5.46
C PRO A 13 -24.72 21.03 -6.44
N SER A 14 -26.00 20.97 -6.13
CA SER A 14 -27.14 20.47 -6.89
C SER A 14 -27.35 21.11 -8.27
N LYS A 15 -27.70 20.31 -9.29
CA LYS A 15 -28.54 20.74 -10.42
C LYS A 15 -29.44 19.59 -10.93
N SER A 16 -30.74 19.80 -10.68
CA SER A 16 -31.97 19.41 -11.38
C SER A 16 -31.98 18.29 -12.43
N SER A 17 -32.77 17.27 -12.12
CA SER A 17 -33.49 16.36 -13.03
C SER A 17 -34.70 17.04 -13.69
N GLN A 18 -34.97 16.76 -14.97
CA GLN A 18 -36.32 16.62 -15.56
C GLN A 18 -36.21 16.20 -17.04
N HIS A 19 -36.60 14.95 -17.37
CA HIS A 19 -37.67 14.58 -18.32
C HIS A 19 -37.52 13.12 -18.80
N GLU A 20 -38.56 12.32 -18.56
CA GLU A 20 -38.96 11.09 -19.28
C GLU A 20 -40.21 11.45 -20.14
N PRO A 21 -40.83 10.55 -20.93
CA PRO A 21 -40.31 9.54 -21.86
C PRO A 21 -41.08 9.54 -23.22
N ASN A 22 -40.63 8.74 -24.18
CA ASN A 22 -41.36 8.15 -25.33
C ASN A 22 -40.30 7.48 -26.22
N GLY A 23 -40.46 6.34 -26.87
CA GLY A 23 -41.58 5.49 -27.23
C GLY A 23 -41.12 4.67 -28.46
N ASP A 24 -41.67 3.47 -28.62
CA ASP A 24 -41.62 2.61 -29.83
C ASP A 24 -40.27 2.01 -30.26
N ALA A 25 -40.14 0.90 -30.98
CA ALA A 25 -40.87 -0.35 -31.21
C ALA A 25 -40.18 -1.04 -32.42
N LEU A 26 -40.04 -2.37 -32.36
CA LEU A 26 -40.06 -3.35 -33.47
C LEU A 26 -38.81 -3.71 -34.32
N ASN A 27 -38.76 -5.04 -34.54
CA ASN A 27 -38.11 -5.88 -35.58
C ASN A 27 -36.59 -6.00 -35.56
N GLY A 28 -35.98 -7.19 -35.54
CA GLY A 28 -36.20 -8.43 -36.33
C GLY A 28 -34.81 -8.74 -36.94
N SER A 29 -34.24 -9.93 -37.05
CA SER A 29 -34.73 -11.26 -37.38
C SER A 29 -33.54 -12.25 -37.39
N HIS A 30 -33.85 -13.54 -37.16
CA HIS A 30 -33.24 -14.81 -37.60
C HIS A 30 -31.80 -14.92 -38.16
N LEU A 31 -31.11 -16.01 -37.76
CA LEU A 31 -30.70 -17.21 -38.55
C LEU A 31 -29.65 -17.99 -37.70
N ASN A 32 -29.94 -19.14 -37.07
CA ASN A 32 -30.15 -20.52 -37.56
C ASN A 32 -28.88 -21.28 -38.00
N GLY A 33 -28.65 -22.46 -37.39
CA GLY A 33 -28.11 -23.65 -38.06
C GLY A 33 -26.71 -24.15 -37.64
N GLY A 34 -26.63 -25.37 -37.09
CA GLY A 34 -25.35 -26.08 -36.95
C GLY A 34 -25.37 -27.36 -36.11
N THR A 35 -26.25 -28.32 -36.42
CA THR A 35 -26.25 -29.68 -35.86
C THR A 35 -25.21 -30.54 -36.57
N VAL A 36 -24.36 -31.28 -35.84
CA VAL A 36 -23.71 -32.49 -36.36
C VAL A 36 -23.70 -33.56 -35.26
N ASN A 37 -24.20 -34.73 -35.61
CA ASN A 37 -24.27 -35.96 -34.82
C ASN A 37 -23.51 -37.06 -35.57
N SER A 38 -23.26 -38.20 -34.91
CA SER A 38 -22.61 -39.47 -35.37
C SER A 38 -21.13 -39.62 -35.00
N HIS A 39 -20.57 -40.78 -34.61
CA HIS A 39 -21.09 -42.12 -34.29
C HIS A 39 -19.98 -42.87 -33.51
N SER A 40 -20.41 -43.91 -32.80
CA SER A 40 -19.71 -44.95 -32.01
C SER A 40 -18.58 -45.74 -32.69
N SER A 41 -17.63 -46.27 -31.89
CA SER A 41 -17.21 -47.69 -31.91
C SER A 41 -16.19 -48.11 -30.82
N SER A 42 -16.63 -49.07 -29.98
CA SER A 42 -15.97 -50.31 -29.53
C SER A 42 -14.55 -50.31 -28.91
N SER A 43 -14.38 -50.65 -27.63
CA SER A 43 -14.21 -52.02 -27.05
C SER A 43 -12.77 -52.58 -27.10
N ALA A 44 -12.13 -52.67 -25.93
CA ALA A 44 -11.10 -53.69 -25.65
C ALA A 44 -11.04 -54.01 -24.14
N ASN A 45 -11.27 -55.28 -23.82
CA ASN A 45 -11.21 -55.93 -22.50
C ASN A 45 -9.76 -56.32 -22.15
N SER A 46 -9.39 -56.29 -20.85
CA SER A 46 -8.65 -57.41 -20.23
C SER A 46 -8.71 -57.42 -18.69
N ASN A 47 -9.41 -58.44 -18.19
CA ASN A 47 -9.18 -59.33 -17.03
C ASN A 47 -8.48 -58.89 -15.72
N GLN A 48 -9.30 -58.88 -14.66
CA GLN A 48 -9.27 -59.68 -13.41
C GLN A 48 -7.94 -60.04 -12.70
N GLY A 49 -7.90 -59.75 -11.39
CA GLY A 49 -6.97 -60.38 -10.43
C GLY A 49 -7.18 -60.06 -8.94
N LYS A 50 -8.15 -60.74 -8.30
CA LYS A 50 -8.24 -61.21 -6.89
C LYS A 50 -8.09 -60.26 -5.67
N LYS A 51 -9.24 -60.11 -5.00
CA LYS A 51 -9.56 -60.06 -3.54
C LYS A 51 -8.43 -60.32 -2.53
N THR A 52 -8.32 -59.41 -1.55
CA THR A 52 -8.27 -59.70 -0.10
C THR A 52 -8.74 -58.47 0.70
N ASP A 53 -9.85 -58.62 1.42
CA ASP A 53 -10.27 -57.87 2.62
C ASP A 53 -10.31 -58.91 3.77
N PRO A 54 -10.29 -58.56 5.08
CA PRO A 54 -10.83 -57.33 5.67
C PRO A 54 -10.06 -56.71 6.86
N LEU A 55 -10.42 -55.46 7.21
CA LEU A 55 -11.03 -55.06 8.50
C LEU A 55 -10.45 -53.76 9.12
N ALA A 56 -11.40 -52.85 9.38
CA ALA A 56 -11.43 -51.78 10.38
C ALA A 56 -10.61 -50.49 10.18
N SER A 57 -11.29 -49.43 9.71
CA SER A 57 -11.70 -48.31 10.58
C SER A 57 -12.57 -47.32 9.80
N GLN A 58 -13.85 -47.66 9.68
CA GLN A 58 -14.89 -46.79 9.14
C GLN A 58 -15.51 -46.03 10.32
N ALA A 59 -15.15 -44.75 10.47
CA ALA A 59 -15.83 -43.82 11.36
C ALA A 59 -15.80 -42.42 10.74
N GLY A 60 -16.97 -41.93 10.31
CA GLY A 60 -17.22 -40.49 10.23
C GLY A 60 -17.51 -39.85 8.87
N LEU A 61 -17.93 -40.59 7.84
CA LEU A 61 -18.68 -40.01 6.71
C LEU A 61 -20.14 -40.40 6.87
N MET A 62 -20.86 -39.62 7.68
CA MET A 62 -22.32 -39.68 7.72
C MET A 62 -22.86 -38.39 7.10
N LEU A 63 -22.67 -38.27 5.79
CA LEU A 63 -23.53 -37.43 4.96
C LEU A 63 -24.82 -38.22 4.77
N VAL A 64 -25.76 -38.01 5.68
CA VAL A 64 -27.15 -38.37 5.41
C VAL A 64 -27.56 -37.51 4.21
N SER A 65 -27.93 -38.19 3.13
CA SER A 65 -28.78 -37.64 2.08
C SER A 65 -30.03 -37.07 2.76
N GLY A 66 -30.01 -35.77 3.04
CA GLY A 66 -31.06 -35.06 3.76
C GLY A 66 -31.25 -33.69 3.12
N ILE A 67 -32.49 -33.40 2.76
CA ILE A 67 -32.96 -32.12 2.22
C ILE A 67 -32.41 -31.00 3.13
N TYR A 68 -31.86 -29.93 2.56
CA TYR A 68 -31.41 -28.76 3.32
C TYR A 68 -32.65 -28.00 3.81
N GLU A 69 -33.21 -28.44 4.94
CA GLU A 69 -34.46 -27.94 5.50
C GLU A 69 -34.24 -26.85 6.54
N ALA A 70 -35.21 -25.94 6.63
CA ALA A 70 -35.19 -24.85 7.60
C ALA A 70 -35.36 -25.39 9.03
N LEU A 71 -34.43 -25.03 9.91
CA LEU A 71 -34.50 -25.34 11.35
C LEU A 71 -35.38 -24.31 12.08
N PRO A 72 -36.06 -24.68 13.20
CA PRO A 72 -36.87 -23.76 14.00
C PRO A 72 -36.14 -22.48 14.41
N GLY A 73 -36.87 -21.39 14.60
CA GLY A 73 -36.32 -20.11 15.04
C GLY A 73 -35.92 -20.11 16.52
N PHE A 74 -34.95 -19.29 16.91
CA PHE A 74 -34.53 -19.15 18.32
C PHE A 74 -35.62 -18.60 19.26
N ARG A 75 -36.68 -18.00 18.71
CA ARG A 75 -37.83 -17.47 19.48
C ARG A 75 -38.83 -18.57 19.85
N ASP A 76 -38.87 -19.64 19.07
CA ASP A 76 -39.90 -20.69 19.16
C ASP A 76 -39.46 -21.85 20.08
N VAL A 77 -38.27 -21.75 20.67
CA VAL A 77 -37.58 -22.84 21.38
C VAL A 77 -37.21 -22.40 22.80
N PRO A 78 -37.39 -23.26 23.83
CA PRO A 78 -37.01 -22.97 25.21
C PRO A 78 -35.51 -22.67 25.38
N SER A 79 -35.16 -21.84 26.37
CA SER A 79 -33.76 -21.43 26.63
C SER A 79 -32.77 -22.59 26.82
N THR A 80 -33.24 -23.74 27.32
CA THR A 80 -32.45 -24.97 27.51
C THR A 80 -32.02 -25.61 26.19
N GLU A 81 -32.82 -25.47 25.14
CA GLU A 81 -32.57 -26.08 23.83
C GLU A 81 -31.84 -25.13 22.88
N LYS A 82 -31.83 -23.81 23.16
CA LYS A 82 -31.17 -22.80 22.31
C LYS A 82 -29.69 -23.09 22.05
N GLN A 83 -28.97 -23.64 23.04
CA GLN A 83 -27.56 -24.01 22.87
C GLN A 83 -27.38 -25.18 21.89
N ILE A 84 -28.24 -26.20 21.95
CA ILE A 84 -28.21 -27.32 21.01
C ILE A 84 -28.61 -26.85 19.61
N LEU A 85 -29.62 -25.99 19.51
CA LEU A 85 -30.06 -25.40 18.26
C LEU A 85 -28.98 -24.53 17.61
N LEU A 86 -28.22 -23.77 18.41
CA LEU A 86 -27.06 -23.01 17.94
C LEU A 86 -26.07 -23.92 17.23
N LEU A 87 -25.67 -25.03 17.86
CA LEU A 87 -24.71 -25.98 17.27
C LEU A 87 -25.26 -26.59 15.96
N LYS A 88 -26.55 -26.94 15.92
CA LYS A 88 -27.19 -27.47 14.70
C LYS A 88 -27.20 -26.44 13.56
N LYS A 89 -27.58 -25.19 13.84
CA LYS A 89 -27.60 -24.10 12.85
C LYS A 89 -26.18 -23.77 12.36
N LEU A 90 -25.17 -23.75 13.24
CA LEU A 90 -23.78 -23.54 12.85
C LEU A 90 -23.28 -24.64 11.90
N ASN A 91 -23.57 -25.90 12.23
CA ASN A 91 -23.18 -27.02 11.38
C ASN A 91 -23.87 -26.96 10.00
N MET A 92 -25.15 -26.61 9.96
CA MET A 92 -25.88 -26.40 8.71
C MET A 92 -25.24 -25.30 7.85
N CYS A 93 -24.82 -24.19 8.46
CA CYS A 93 -24.16 -23.09 7.76
C CYS A 93 -22.73 -23.39 7.27
N CYS A 94 -22.12 -24.52 7.65
CA CYS A 94 -20.83 -24.97 7.11
C CYS A 94 -20.92 -25.42 5.63
N VAL A 95 -22.11 -25.72 5.13
CA VAL A 95 -22.30 -26.09 3.71
C VAL A 95 -22.14 -24.85 2.85
N VAL A 96 -21.11 -24.82 1.99
CA VAL A 96 -20.85 -23.73 1.06
C VAL A 96 -21.58 -23.98 -0.26
N PHE A 97 -22.30 -22.98 -0.75
CA PHE A 97 -22.99 -23.05 -2.04
C PHE A 97 -22.18 -22.30 -3.11
N ASP A 98 -22.20 -22.81 -4.34
CA ASP A 98 -21.62 -22.13 -5.49
C ASP A 98 -22.56 -21.01 -5.97
N PHE A 99 -22.01 -19.80 -6.08
CA PHE A 99 -22.71 -18.59 -6.55
C PHE A 99 -22.34 -18.21 -7.99
N SER A 100 -21.44 -18.94 -8.64
CA SER A 100 -21.09 -18.75 -10.06
C SER A 100 -22.31 -18.96 -10.95
N ASP A 101 -23.22 -19.87 -10.55
CA ASP A 101 -24.54 -20.04 -11.14
C ASP A 101 -25.63 -19.54 -10.17
N PRO A 102 -26.25 -18.38 -10.43
CA PRO A 102 -27.25 -17.81 -9.55
C PRO A 102 -28.55 -18.62 -9.50
N THR A 103 -28.80 -19.50 -10.47
CA THR A 103 -30.08 -20.23 -10.59
C THR A 103 -30.11 -21.55 -9.81
N LYS A 104 -28.94 -22.08 -9.43
CA LYS A 104 -28.84 -23.32 -8.67
C LYS A 104 -29.05 -23.10 -7.17
N ASN A 105 -29.73 -24.04 -6.53
CA ASN A 105 -29.94 -24.11 -5.07
C ASN A 105 -30.58 -22.84 -4.47
N LEU A 106 -31.52 -22.20 -5.18
CA LEU A 106 -32.13 -20.93 -4.74
C LEU A 106 -32.79 -21.05 -3.36
N ARG A 107 -33.53 -22.14 -3.13
CA ARG A 107 -34.23 -22.39 -1.86
C ARG A 107 -33.24 -22.59 -0.73
N GLU A 108 -32.22 -23.41 -0.94
CA GLU A 108 -31.22 -23.75 0.06
C GLU A 108 -30.33 -22.54 0.39
N LYS A 109 -29.99 -21.73 -0.62
CA LYS A 109 -29.29 -20.45 -0.45
C LYS A 109 -30.09 -19.48 0.41
N ASP A 110 -31.41 -19.38 0.20
CA ASP A 110 -32.28 -18.52 1.01
C ASP A 110 -32.44 -19.03 2.45
N ILE A 111 -32.61 -20.33 2.64
CA ILE A 111 -32.64 -20.97 3.98
C ILE A 111 -31.34 -20.70 4.74
N LYS A 112 -30.18 -20.83 4.07
CA LYS A 112 -28.88 -20.54 4.69
C LYS A 112 -28.78 -19.07 5.07
N LYS A 113 -29.18 -18.16 4.17
CA LYS A 113 -29.17 -16.72 4.42
C LYS A 113 -29.99 -16.35 5.65
N GLN A 114 -31.23 -16.84 5.73
CA GLN A 114 -32.11 -16.59 6.87
C GLN A 114 -31.56 -17.18 8.18
N THR A 115 -30.98 -18.38 8.11
CA THR A 115 -30.33 -19.00 9.28
C THR A 115 -29.13 -18.17 9.76
N LEU A 116 -28.30 -17.66 8.86
CA LEU A 116 -27.17 -16.80 9.21
C LEU A 116 -27.64 -15.50 9.87
N LEU A 117 -28.71 -14.88 9.38
CA LEU A 117 -29.30 -13.68 10.00
C LEU A 117 -29.79 -13.97 11.42
N GLU A 118 -30.49 -15.08 11.62
CA GLU A 118 -30.92 -15.50 12.96
C GLU A 118 -29.74 -15.77 13.91
N LEU A 119 -28.64 -16.31 13.40
CA LEU A 119 -27.41 -16.50 14.18
C LEU A 119 -26.80 -15.16 14.61
N VAL A 120 -26.77 -14.16 13.73
CA VAL A 120 -26.29 -12.80 14.04
C VAL A 120 -27.13 -12.16 15.14
N ASP A 121 -28.46 -12.23 15.00
CA ASP A 121 -29.39 -11.69 16.00
C ASP A 121 -29.27 -12.41 17.34
N TYR A 122 -29.10 -13.75 17.31
CA TYR A 122 -28.91 -14.54 18.51
C TYR A 122 -27.61 -14.17 19.23
N ILE A 123 -26.46 -14.15 18.54
CA ILE A 123 -25.17 -13.78 19.15
C ILE A 123 -25.20 -12.36 19.73
N SER A 124 -25.92 -11.45 19.07
CA SER A 124 -26.05 -10.06 19.53
C SER A 124 -26.95 -9.91 20.76
N SER A 125 -27.85 -10.85 21.02
CA SER A 125 -28.82 -10.80 22.13
C SER A 125 -28.46 -11.71 23.31
N VAL A 126 -27.58 -12.69 23.10
CA VAL A 126 -27.13 -13.60 24.16
C VAL A 126 -26.34 -12.85 25.23
N THR A 127 -26.75 -13.04 26.48
CA THR A 127 -26.12 -12.47 27.69
C THR A 127 -25.33 -13.51 28.48
N SER A 128 -25.32 -14.76 28.03
CA SER A 128 -24.60 -15.87 28.66
C SER A 128 -23.30 -16.15 27.93
N LYS A 129 -22.24 -16.50 28.66
CA LYS A 129 -20.97 -16.95 28.06
C LYS A 129 -21.14 -18.13 27.11
N PHE A 130 -20.41 -18.09 26.00
CA PHE A 130 -20.32 -19.21 25.07
C PHE A 130 -19.52 -20.36 25.69
N ASN A 131 -20.03 -21.58 25.58
CA ASN A 131 -19.30 -22.79 25.98
C ASN A 131 -18.24 -23.17 24.94
N GLU A 132 -17.34 -24.09 25.30
CA GLU A 132 -16.22 -24.52 24.44
C GLU A 132 -16.68 -25.08 23.09
N LEU A 133 -17.75 -25.89 23.07
CA LEU A 133 -18.32 -26.43 21.84
C LEU A 133 -18.88 -25.34 20.91
N ALA A 134 -19.54 -24.32 21.44
CA ALA A 134 -20.06 -23.21 20.64
C ALA A 134 -18.94 -22.40 20.01
N VAL A 135 -17.85 -22.13 20.75
CA VAL A 135 -16.66 -21.45 20.23
C VAL A 135 -16.00 -22.26 19.11
N GLN A 136 -15.87 -23.57 19.30
CA GLN A 136 -15.32 -24.48 18.30
C GLN A 136 -16.15 -24.50 17.01
N GLU A 137 -17.46 -24.72 17.13
CA GLU A 137 -18.35 -24.77 15.96
C GLU A 137 -18.48 -23.42 15.27
N MET A 138 -18.45 -22.32 16.02
CA MET A 138 -18.40 -20.96 15.46
C MET A 138 -17.15 -20.78 14.59
N THR A 139 -15.99 -21.11 15.14
CA THR A 139 -14.71 -20.97 14.43
C THR A 139 -14.66 -21.87 13.21
N ARG A 140 -15.19 -23.10 13.30
CA ARG A 140 -15.29 -24.05 12.18
C ARG A 140 -16.19 -23.52 11.06
N MET A 141 -17.37 -23.01 11.41
CA MET A 141 -18.33 -22.47 10.44
C MET A 141 -17.77 -21.25 9.70
N VAL A 142 -17.17 -20.32 10.45
CA VAL A 142 -16.46 -19.16 9.88
C VAL A 142 -15.34 -19.61 8.93
N SER A 143 -14.50 -20.53 9.39
CA SER A 143 -13.36 -21.02 8.60
C SER A 143 -13.80 -21.69 7.29
N ALA A 144 -14.89 -22.46 7.32
CA ALA A 144 -15.42 -23.15 6.14
C ALA A 144 -16.00 -22.19 5.09
N ASN A 145 -16.51 -21.03 5.51
CA ASN A 145 -17.13 -20.06 4.61
C ASN A 145 -16.15 -18.98 4.10
N LEU A 146 -15.22 -18.52 4.94
CA LEU A 146 -14.35 -17.38 4.60
C LEU A 146 -13.03 -17.80 3.95
N PHE A 147 -12.35 -18.81 4.51
CA PHE A 147 -10.97 -19.10 4.14
C PHE A 147 -10.88 -19.81 2.80
N ARG A 148 -10.43 -19.03 1.81
CA ARG A 148 -10.21 -19.44 0.42
C ARG A 148 -8.90 -18.84 -0.09
N THR A 149 -8.35 -19.46 -1.12
CA THR A 149 -7.15 -18.96 -1.80
C THR A 149 -7.56 -18.16 -3.02
N PHE A 150 -7.08 -16.92 -3.15
CA PHE A 150 -7.24 -16.16 -4.38
C PHE A 150 -6.30 -16.70 -5.47
N PRO A 151 -6.71 -16.63 -6.75
CA PRO A 151 -5.82 -17.00 -7.85
C PRO A 151 -4.54 -16.17 -7.78
N SER A 152 -3.37 -16.82 -7.81
CA SER A 152 -2.11 -16.07 -7.94
C SER A 152 -2.15 -15.30 -9.26
N PRO A 153 -1.81 -14.00 -9.27
CA PRO A 153 -1.60 -13.31 -10.53
C PRO A 153 -0.43 -14.00 -11.23
N ASN A 154 -0.71 -14.78 -12.27
CA ASN A 154 0.35 -15.38 -13.08
C ASN A 154 1.21 -14.26 -13.63
N HIS A 155 2.53 -14.39 -13.48
CA HIS A 155 3.57 -13.44 -13.87
C HIS A 155 3.61 -13.10 -15.39
N ASP A 156 2.69 -13.64 -16.19
CA ASP A 156 2.68 -13.53 -17.65
C ASP A 156 2.03 -12.24 -18.18
N ASN A 157 1.32 -11.48 -17.34
CA ASN A 157 0.65 -10.23 -17.75
C ASN A 157 1.49 -8.95 -17.61
N LYS A 158 2.81 -9.08 -17.58
CA LYS A 158 3.76 -7.93 -17.51
C LYS A 158 3.64 -6.96 -18.69
N LEU A 159 2.99 -7.38 -19.79
CA LEU A 159 2.80 -6.59 -21.01
C LEU A 159 1.55 -5.68 -20.97
N LEU A 160 0.65 -5.87 -20.00
CA LEU A 160 -0.56 -5.06 -19.83
C LEU A 160 -0.42 -3.95 -18.76
N GLU A 161 0.70 -3.89 -18.03
CA GLU A 161 1.01 -2.88 -16.97
C GLU A 161 1.11 -1.41 -17.47
N ILE A 162 0.82 -1.15 -18.75
CA ILE A 162 0.74 0.22 -19.31
C ILE A 162 -0.68 0.81 -19.13
N TYR A 163 -1.69 -0.03 -18.90
CA TYR A 163 -3.03 0.44 -18.55
C TYR A 163 -3.11 0.66 -17.04
N ASP A 164 -3.53 1.86 -16.65
CA ASP A 164 -3.64 2.32 -15.27
C ASP A 164 -4.40 1.30 -14.40
N LEU A 165 -3.73 0.79 -13.36
CA LEU A 165 -4.38 -0.03 -12.30
C LEU A 165 -5.50 0.74 -11.58
N GLU A 166 -5.57 2.06 -11.76
CA GLU A 166 -6.62 2.91 -11.19
C GLU A 166 -7.99 2.74 -11.88
N ASP A 167 -8.04 2.19 -13.11
CA ASP A 167 -9.27 2.03 -13.89
C ASP A 167 -9.85 0.59 -13.89
N GLU A 168 -9.24 -0.38 -13.17
CA GLU A 168 -9.84 -1.71 -13.04
C GLU A 168 -11.06 -1.68 -12.10
N GLU A 169 -12.26 -1.88 -12.66
CA GLU A 169 -13.51 -1.96 -11.90
C GLU A 169 -13.41 -3.12 -10.88
N PRO A 170 -13.57 -2.86 -9.57
CA PRO A 170 -13.38 -3.89 -8.54
C PRO A 170 -14.31 -5.08 -8.76
N ALA A 171 -13.72 -6.28 -8.84
CA ALA A 171 -14.50 -7.51 -8.96
C ALA A 171 -15.30 -7.75 -7.67
N MET A 172 -16.62 -7.86 -7.81
CA MET A 172 -17.53 -8.11 -6.70
C MET A 172 -17.70 -9.61 -6.48
N ASP A 173 -17.55 -10.08 -5.24
CA ASP A 173 -17.71 -11.50 -4.95
C ASP A 173 -19.20 -11.93 -5.10
N PRO A 174 -19.53 -12.90 -5.96
CA PRO A 174 -20.92 -13.31 -6.18
C PRO A 174 -21.54 -13.98 -4.93
N ALA A 175 -20.73 -14.55 -4.04
CA ALA A 175 -21.17 -15.13 -2.77
C ALA A 175 -21.36 -14.09 -1.66
N TRP A 176 -21.17 -12.79 -1.95
CA TRP A 176 -21.30 -11.70 -0.99
C TRP A 176 -22.56 -11.72 -0.12
N PRO A 177 -23.77 -12.07 -0.63
CA PRO A 177 -24.98 -12.13 0.20
C PRO A 177 -24.87 -13.10 1.39
N HIS A 178 -24.04 -14.14 1.30
CA HIS A 178 -23.73 -15.02 2.44
C HIS A 178 -22.49 -14.54 3.19
N LEU A 179 -21.41 -14.18 2.47
CA LEU A 179 -20.14 -13.78 3.08
C LEU A 179 -20.30 -12.57 4.00
N GLN A 180 -21.07 -11.55 3.60
CA GLN A 180 -21.34 -10.37 4.41
C GLN A 180 -21.88 -10.76 5.79
N ILE A 181 -22.82 -11.71 5.85
CA ILE A 181 -23.46 -12.12 7.10
C ILE A 181 -22.48 -12.95 7.94
N VAL A 182 -21.63 -13.78 7.31
CA VAL A 182 -20.58 -14.52 8.02
C VAL A 182 -19.55 -13.58 8.62
N TYR A 183 -19.15 -12.52 7.90
CA TYR A 183 -18.27 -11.48 8.42
C TYR A 183 -18.91 -10.71 9.58
N GLU A 184 -20.17 -10.31 9.44
CA GLU A 184 -20.93 -9.67 10.52
C GLU A 184 -21.00 -10.58 11.75
N LEU A 185 -21.28 -11.88 11.56
CA LEU A 185 -21.32 -12.86 12.63
C LEU A 185 -19.98 -12.97 13.36
N LEU A 186 -18.88 -13.07 12.61
CA LEU A 186 -17.53 -13.12 13.18
C LEU A 186 -17.22 -11.85 13.96
N LEU A 187 -17.56 -10.68 13.42
CA LEU A 187 -17.36 -9.39 14.08
C LEU A 187 -18.13 -9.32 15.40
N ARG A 188 -19.43 -9.65 15.40
CA ARG A 188 -20.26 -9.68 16.62
C ARG A 188 -19.72 -10.67 17.64
N PHE A 189 -19.29 -11.85 17.20
CA PHE A 189 -18.70 -12.86 18.07
C PHE A 189 -17.39 -12.38 18.73
N VAL A 190 -16.49 -11.77 17.95
CA VAL A 190 -15.21 -11.24 18.48
C VAL A 190 -15.44 -10.07 19.42
N VAL A 191 -16.34 -9.14 19.11
CA VAL A 191 -16.63 -7.96 19.93
C VAL A 191 -17.42 -8.29 21.20
N SER A 192 -18.24 -9.35 21.17
CA SER A 192 -19.12 -9.71 22.29
C SER A 192 -18.37 -9.84 23.63
N PRO A 193 -18.86 -9.21 24.72
CA PRO A 193 -18.27 -9.35 26.04
C PRO A 193 -18.38 -10.78 26.59
N GLU A 194 -19.34 -11.55 26.10
CA GLU A 194 -19.60 -12.93 26.52
C GLU A 194 -18.61 -13.95 25.93
N THR A 195 -17.81 -13.52 24.94
CA THR A 195 -16.75 -14.34 24.36
C THR A 195 -15.50 -14.28 25.25
N ASP A 196 -15.27 -15.33 26.03
CA ASP A 196 -14.08 -15.47 26.88
C ASP A 196 -12.81 -15.56 26.04
N ALA A 197 -11.96 -14.53 26.13
CA ALA A 197 -10.72 -14.44 25.40
C ALA A 197 -9.73 -15.59 25.71
N LYS A 198 -9.76 -16.16 26.93
CA LYS A 198 -8.88 -17.28 27.32
C LYS A 198 -9.26 -18.58 26.63
N LEU A 199 -10.55 -18.76 26.35
CA LEU A 199 -11.10 -19.92 25.65
C LEU A 199 -11.00 -19.73 24.13
N ALA A 200 -11.47 -18.60 23.61
CA ALA A 200 -11.51 -18.32 22.18
C ALA A 200 -10.12 -18.33 21.50
N LYS A 201 -9.06 -17.90 22.20
CA LYS A 201 -7.68 -17.96 21.66
C LYS A 201 -7.17 -19.37 21.36
N ARG A 202 -7.81 -20.42 21.89
CA ARG A 202 -7.42 -21.83 21.59
C ARG A 202 -7.87 -22.25 20.19
N TYR A 203 -8.92 -21.63 19.68
CA TYR A 203 -9.52 -21.93 18.38
C TYR A 203 -9.18 -20.87 17.34
N MET A 204 -9.11 -19.61 17.75
CA MET A 204 -8.58 -18.50 16.95
C MET A 204 -7.05 -18.43 17.10
N ASP A 205 -6.35 -19.47 16.67
CA ASP A 205 -4.91 -19.58 16.81
C ASP A 205 -4.14 -18.80 15.72
N HIS A 206 -2.82 -18.97 15.66
CA HIS A 206 -1.99 -18.33 14.62
C HIS A 206 -2.35 -18.78 13.20
N SER A 207 -2.83 -20.01 13.02
CA SER A 207 -3.26 -20.52 11.70
C SER A 207 -4.53 -19.80 11.25
N PHE A 208 -5.50 -19.62 12.15
CA PHE A 208 -6.70 -18.83 11.89
C PHE A 208 -6.35 -17.39 11.50
N VAL A 209 -5.47 -16.74 12.27
CA VAL A 209 -5.06 -15.35 12.00
C VAL A 209 -4.31 -15.23 10.67
N LEU A 210 -3.46 -16.20 10.33
CA LEU A 210 -2.74 -16.19 9.06
C LEU A 210 -3.70 -16.30 7.87
N LYS A 211 -4.65 -17.23 7.92
CA LYS A 211 -5.69 -17.37 6.88
C LYS A 211 -6.58 -16.13 6.78
N LEU A 212 -6.86 -15.47 7.90
CA LEU A 212 -7.60 -14.21 7.91
C LEU A 212 -6.79 -13.09 7.24
N LEU A 213 -5.47 -13.05 7.44
CA LEU A 213 -4.57 -12.10 6.79
C LEU A 213 -4.46 -12.35 5.28
N ASP A 214 -4.43 -13.61 4.84
CA ASP A 214 -4.42 -13.95 3.42
C ASP A 214 -5.65 -13.42 2.67
N LEU A 215 -6.77 -13.21 3.37
CA LEU A 215 -7.99 -12.66 2.78
C LEU A 215 -7.90 -11.16 2.46
N PHE A 216 -6.90 -10.43 2.98
CA PHE A 216 -6.71 -9.01 2.66
C PHE A 216 -6.34 -8.77 1.19
N ASP A 217 -5.92 -9.81 0.46
CA ASP A 217 -5.65 -9.71 -0.98
C ASP A 217 -6.93 -9.79 -1.84
N SER A 218 -8.12 -9.81 -1.23
CA SER A 218 -9.41 -9.75 -1.94
C SER A 218 -9.52 -8.49 -2.80
N ASP A 219 -10.05 -8.62 -4.02
CA ASP A 219 -10.38 -7.48 -4.90
C ASP A 219 -11.61 -6.69 -4.38
N ASP A 220 -12.49 -7.32 -3.61
CA ASP A 220 -13.72 -6.71 -3.09
C ASP A 220 -13.44 -5.80 -1.88
N HIS A 221 -13.61 -4.49 -2.07
CA HIS A 221 -13.35 -3.50 -1.03
C HIS A 221 -14.21 -3.71 0.23
N ARG A 222 -15.40 -4.29 0.10
CA ARG A 222 -16.32 -4.51 1.23
C ARG A 222 -15.79 -5.60 2.14
N GLU A 223 -15.19 -6.63 1.55
CA GLU A 223 -14.54 -7.70 2.28
C GLU A 223 -13.34 -7.16 3.07
N ARG A 224 -12.49 -6.35 2.43
CA ARG A 224 -11.32 -5.74 3.08
C ARG A 224 -11.71 -4.84 4.26
N ASP A 225 -12.81 -4.09 4.18
CA ASP A 225 -13.28 -3.24 5.29
C ASP A 225 -13.76 -4.05 6.51
N TYR A 226 -14.45 -5.18 6.28
CA TYR A 226 -14.80 -6.13 7.35
C TYR A 226 -13.54 -6.76 7.97
N LEU A 227 -12.62 -7.25 7.13
CA LEU A 227 -11.35 -7.84 7.57
C LEU A 227 -10.55 -6.86 8.42
N LYS A 228 -10.45 -5.60 7.98
CA LYS A 228 -9.81 -4.51 8.72
C LYS A 228 -10.37 -4.39 10.13
N THR A 229 -11.68 -4.28 10.23
CA THR A 229 -12.38 -4.12 11.50
C THR A 229 -12.19 -5.35 12.40
N ILE A 230 -12.37 -6.55 11.86
CA ILE A 230 -12.25 -7.81 12.60
C ILE A 230 -10.82 -8.02 13.10
N LEU A 231 -9.81 -7.84 12.25
CA LEU A 231 -8.41 -8.01 12.62
C LEU A 231 -7.99 -7.01 13.70
N HIS A 232 -8.46 -5.76 13.61
CA HIS A 232 -8.22 -4.76 14.66
C HIS A 232 -8.85 -5.19 16.01
N GLN A 233 -10.08 -5.70 16.01
CA GLN A 233 -10.72 -6.22 17.24
C GLN A 233 -9.98 -7.45 17.80
N ILE A 234 -9.51 -8.36 16.94
CA ILE A 234 -8.68 -9.51 17.34
C ILE A 234 -7.39 -9.02 18.01
N TYR A 235 -6.70 -8.05 17.39
CA TYR A 235 -5.47 -7.47 17.93
C TYR A 235 -5.68 -6.83 19.30
N GLY A 236 -6.78 -6.10 19.47
CA GLY A 236 -7.17 -5.47 20.73
C GLY A 236 -7.46 -6.49 21.83
N LYS A 237 -8.37 -7.43 21.56
CA LYS A 237 -8.91 -8.39 22.54
C LYS A 237 -7.93 -9.52 22.90
N PHE A 238 -7.19 -10.05 21.92
CA PHE A 238 -6.29 -11.19 22.11
C PHE A 238 -4.83 -10.74 22.15
N MET A 239 -4.38 -10.24 23.31
CA MET A 239 -3.02 -9.72 23.47
C MET A 239 -1.91 -10.70 23.07
N VAL A 240 -2.14 -12.01 23.20
CA VAL A 240 -1.19 -13.08 22.84
C VAL A 240 -0.84 -13.09 21.35
N HIS A 241 -1.76 -12.67 20.47
CA HIS A 241 -1.54 -12.68 19.03
C HIS A 241 -0.85 -11.42 18.51
N ARG A 242 -0.73 -10.35 19.32
CA ARG A 242 -0.15 -9.08 18.88
C ARG A 242 1.26 -9.19 18.28
N PRO A 243 2.20 -9.95 18.86
CA PRO A 243 3.52 -10.13 18.23
C PRO A 243 3.44 -10.87 16.90
N PHE A 244 2.58 -11.90 16.82
CA PHE A 244 2.39 -12.68 15.60
C PHE A 244 1.77 -11.85 14.48
N ILE A 245 0.69 -11.10 14.76
CA ILE A 245 0.01 -10.23 13.79
C ILE A 245 1.00 -9.21 13.22
N ARG A 246 1.77 -8.51 14.07
CA ARG A 246 2.77 -7.53 13.61
C ARG A 246 3.83 -8.19 12.71
N LYS A 247 4.30 -9.39 13.07
CA LYS A 247 5.28 -10.13 12.26
C LYS A 247 4.68 -10.58 10.92
N ALA A 248 3.45 -11.05 10.91
CA ALA A 248 2.77 -11.51 9.70
C ALA A 248 2.49 -10.34 8.73
N ILE A 249 1.99 -9.21 9.21
CA ILE A 249 1.82 -8.00 8.39
C ILE A 249 3.17 -7.52 7.84
N ASN A 250 4.23 -7.55 8.65
CA ASN A 250 5.57 -7.18 8.18
C ASN A 250 6.07 -8.11 7.06
N ASN A 251 5.81 -9.41 7.14
CA ASN A 251 6.14 -10.35 6.08
C ASN A 251 5.35 -10.07 4.79
N ILE A 252 4.06 -9.70 4.89
CA ILE A 252 3.24 -9.28 3.75
C ILE A 252 3.87 -8.05 3.09
N PHE A 253 4.27 -7.05 3.88
CA PHE A 253 4.95 -5.87 3.35
C PHE A 253 6.29 -6.20 2.69
N TYR A 254 7.10 -7.10 3.25
CA TYR A 254 8.35 -7.51 2.61
C TYR A 254 8.12 -8.19 1.26
N ARG A 255 7.18 -9.13 1.19
CA ARG A 255 6.81 -9.79 -0.07
C ARG A 255 6.29 -8.77 -1.09
N PHE A 256 5.45 -7.83 -0.66
CA PHE A 256 4.94 -6.75 -1.51
C PHE A 256 6.06 -5.84 -2.06
N ILE A 257 6.96 -5.34 -1.21
CA ILE A 257 8.00 -4.36 -1.59
C ILE A 257 9.10 -4.97 -2.46
N PHE A 258 9.45 -6.24 -2.22
CA PHE A 258 10.65 -6.86 -2.78
C PHE A 258 10.38 -7.98 -3.80
N GLU A 259 9.17 -8.57 -3.82
CA GLU A 259 8.88 -9.72 -4.68
C GLU A 259 7.75 -9.44 -5.67
N THR A 260 6.56 -9.04 -5.19
CA THR A 260 5.36 -9.02 -6.04
C THR A 260 4.96 -7.65 -6.56
N GLU A 261 5.20 -6.57 -5.80
CA GLU A 261 4.69 -5.21 -6.05
C GLU A 261 3.16 -5.12 -6.30
N LYS A 262 2.42 -6.19 -5.98
CA LYS A 262 0.96 -6.30 -6.07
C LYS A 262 0.39 -6.94 -4.81
N HIS A 263 -0.55 -6.24 -4.17
CA HIS A 263 -1.37 -6.71 -3.06
C HIS A 263 -2.52 -5.71 -2.82
N ASN A 264 -3.76 -6.16 -2.73
CA ASN A 264 -4.93 -5.27 -2.69
C ASN A 264 -5.18 -4.60 -1.33
N GLY A 265 -4.80 -5.26 -0.23
CA GLY A 265 -5.10 -4.81 1.14
C GLY A 265 -4.04 -3.97 1.86
N ILE A 266 -3.09 -3.36 1.15
CA ILE A 266 -1.98 -2.61 1.81
C ILE A 266 -2.51 -1.40 2.59
N ALA A 267 -3.47 -0.66 2.02
CA ALA A 267 -4.07 0.51 2.66
C ALA A 267 -4.77 0.13 3.98
N GLU A 268 -5.60 -0.92 3.97
CA GLU A 268 -6.36 -1.36 5.14
C GLU A 268 -5.44 -1.90 6.24
N LEU A 269 -4.37 -2.62 5.88
CA LEU A 269 -3.35 -3.07 6.84
C LEU A 269 -2.62 -1.88 7.48
N LEU A 270 -2.34 -0.81 6.71
CA LEU A 270 -1.75 0.42 7.23
C LEU A 270 -2.71 1.18 8.15
N GLU A 271 -4.03 1.21 7.89
CA GLU A 271 -4.99 1.82 8.82
C GLU A 271 -4.97 1.14 10.20
N ILE A 272 -4.93 -0.19 10.22
CA ILE A 272 -4.82 -0.95 11.48
C ILE A 272 -3.51 -0.61 12.18
N LEU A 273 -2.40 -0.60 11.43
CA LEU A 273 -1.09 -0.26 11.97
C LEU A 273 -1.02 1.16 12.51
N GLY A 274 -1.67 2.14 11.85
CA GLY A 274 -1.76 3.51 12.34
C GLY A 274 -2.38 3.58 13.74
N SER A 275 -3.48 2.85 13.96
CA SER A 275 -4.10 2.72 15.29
C SER A 275 -3.17 2.03 16.30
N ILE A 276 -2.47 0.98 15.87
CA ILE A 276 -1.51 0.25 16.71
C ILE A 276 -0.32 1.14 17.13
N ILE A 277 0.23 1.93 16.20
CA ILE A 277 1.37 2.83 16.42
C ILE A 277 0.98 3.92 17.43
N ASN A 278 -0.22 4.48 17.30
CA ASN A 278 -0.73 5.44 18.27
C ASN A 278 -0.83 4.82 19.69
N GLY A 279 -1.10 3.52 19.79
CA GLY A 279 -1.10 2.77 21.05
C GLY A 279 0.27 2.37 21.61
N PHE A 280 1.39 2.67 20.94
CA PHE A 280 2.71 2.30 21.46
C PHE A 280 3.07 3.03 22.75
N ALA A 281 3.64 2.27 23.69
CA ALA A 281 4.19 2.79 24.93
C ALA A 281 5.52 3.51 24.67
N LEU A 282 5.77 4.58 25.42
CA LEU A 282 7.04 5.29 25.40
C LEU A 282 7.94 4.81 26.56
N PRO A 283 9.26 4.68 26.35
CA PRO A 283 9.97 4.88 25.08
C PRO A 283 9.67 3.78 24.05
N LEU A 284 9.72 4.14 22.76
CA LEU A 284 9.49 3.19 21.66
C LEU A 284 10.49 2.03 21.73
N LYS A 285 9.99 0.81 21.51
CA LYS A 285 10.84 -0.38 21.47
C LYS A 285 11.67 -0.41 20.19
N GLU A 286 12.84 -1.05 20.26
CA GLU A 286 13.74 -1.18 19.10
C GLU A 286 13.07 -1.92 17.93
N GLU A 287 12.23 -2.92 18.21
CA GLU A 287 11.44 -3.61 17.18
C GLU A 287 10.52 -2.65 16.39
N HIS A 288 9.99 -1.59 17.03
CA HIS A 288 9.13 -0.62 16.38
C HIS A 288 9.94 0.35 15.51
N LYS A 289 11.14 0.74 15.97
CA LYS A 289 12.07 1.56 15.19
C LYS A 289 12.56 0.81 13.95
N LEU A 290 12.89 -0.46 14.10
CA LEU A 290 13.25 -1.32 12.97
C LEU A 290 12.08 -1.50 11.98
N PHE A 291 10.84 -1.60 12.47
CA PHE A 291 9.66 -1.67 11.61
C PHE A 291 9.49 -0.39 10.76
N LEU A 292 9.65 0.79 11.35
CA LEU A 292 9.65 2.07 10.60
C LEU A 292 10.70 2.06 9.48
N VAL A 293 11.96 1.75 9.82
CA VAL A 293 13.09 1.86 8.89
C VAL A 293 13.08 0.78 7.82
N ARG A 294 12.69 -0.45 8.16
CA ARG A 294 12.79 -1.60 7.25
C ARG A 294 11.51 -1.88 6.46
N ALA A 295 10.34 -1.47 6.95
CA ALA A 295 9.06 -1.77 6.31
C ALA A 295 8.34 -0.50 5.84
N LEU A 296 8.03 0.44 6.75
CA LEU A 296 7.22 1.61 6.40
C LEU A 296 7.94 2.57 5.43
N ILE A 297 9.19 2.94 5.69
CA ILE A 297 9.93 3.82 4.77
C ILE A 297 10.06 3.17 3.37
N PRO A 298 10.45 1.89 3.23
CA PRO A 298 10.50 1.23 1.92
C PRO A 298 9.16 1.03 1.21
N LEU A 299 8.00 1.11 1.90
CA LEU A 299 6.68 1.11 1.23
C LEU A 299 6.48 2.30 0.29
N HIS A 300 7.33 3.33 0.36
CA HIS A 300 7.32 4.42 -0.61
C HIS A 300 7.91 4.01 -1.97
N LYS A 301 8.58 2.85 -2.08
CA LYS A 301 9.26 2.42 -3.30
C LYS A 301 8.30 2.00 -4.44
N PRO A 302 7.28 1.14 -4.24
CA PRO A 302 6.44 0.62 -5.31
C PRO A 302 5.72 1.70 -6.11
N LYS A 303 5.43 1.43 -7.39
CA LYS A 303 4.80 2.43 -8.29
C LYS A 303 3.39 2.81 -7.86
N CYS A 304 2.60 1.83 -7.41
CA CYS A 304 1.23 1.96 -6.94
C CYS A 304 1.10 2.62 -5.55
N ALA A 305 2.11 3.39 -5.10
CA ALA A 305 2.07 4.02 -3.79
C ALA A 305 0.89 4.98 -3.59
N SER A 306 0.32 5.55 -4.68
CA SER A 306 -0.85 6.44 -4.61
C SER A 306 -2.03 5.81 -3.87
N THR A 307 -2.25 4.50 -4.02
CA THR A 307 -3.44 3.82 -3.47
C THR A 307 -3.45 3.70 -1.94
N TYR A 308 -2.29 3.78 -1.29
CA TYR A 308 -2.14 3.64 0.17
C TYR A 308 -1.32 4.77 0.81
N HIS A 309 -0.92 5.79 0.04
CA HIS A 309 -0.02 6.84 0.51
C HIS A 309 -0.58 7.61 1.71
N GLN A 310 -1.88 7.91 1.73
CA GLN A 310 -2.49 8.65 2.84
C GLN A 310 -2.35 7.88 4.17
N GLN A 311 -2.62 6.58 4.16
CA GLN A 311 -2.49 5.70 5.32
C GLN A 311 -1.02 5.54 5.74
N LEU A 312 -0.11 5.51 4.76
CA LEU A 312 1.32 5.43 5.01
C LEU A 312 1.84 6.72 5.65
N SER A 313 1.53 7.89 5.10
CA SER A 313 1.87 9.21 5.64
C SER A 313 1.39 9.34 7.08
N TYR A 314 0.14 8.94 7.35
CA TYR A 314 -0.39 8.89 8.71
C TYR A 314 0.48 8.03 9.64
N CYS A 315 0.87 6.82 9.23
CA CYS A 315 1.74 5.96 10.04
C CYS A 315 3.12 6.60 10.29
N ILE A 316 3.71 7.22 9.27
CA ILE A 316 5.02 7.88 9.36
C ILE A 316 4.96 9.07 10.33
N THR A 317 3.98 9.96 10.17
CA THR A 317 3.79 11.13 11.03
C THR A 317 3.54 10.71 12.47
N GLN A 318 2.72 9.66 12.71
CA GLN A 318 2.51 9.14 14.07
C GLN A 318 3.79 8.63 14.74
N PHE A 319 4.74 8.06 13.99
CA PHE A 319 6.04 7.67 14.54
C PHE A 319 6.88 8.87 14.98
N VAL A 320 6.89 9.94 14.18
CA VAL A 320 7.63 11.17 14.47
C VAL A 320 7.02 11.90 15.66
N GLU A 321 5.68 11.97 15.76
CA GLU A 321 5.00 12.54 16.92
C GLU A 321 5.32 11.80 18.24
N LYS A 322 5.48 10.48 18.18
CA LYS A 322 5.82 9.65 19.36
C LYS A 322 7.27 9.80 19.79
N ASP A 323 8.21 9.94 18.85
CA ASP A 323 9.63 10.15 19.11
C ASP A 323 10.23 11.05 18.02
N TYR A 324 10.28 12.37 18.29
CA TYR A 324 10.72 13.39 17.33
C TYR A 324 12.14 13.16 16.80
N LYS A 325 12.98 12.39 17.51
CA LYS A 325 14.33 12.02 17.07
C LYS A 325 14.33 11.15 15.81
N LEU A 326 13.20 10.55 15.46
CA LEU A 326 13.03 9.77 14.24
C LEU A 326 12.86 10.65 12.99
N ALA A 327 12.61 11.95 13.13
CA ALA A 327 12.41 12.86 12.00
C ALA A 327 13.57 12.84 10.98
N ASP A 328 14.83 12.95 11.42
CA ASP A 328 16.01 12.89 10.54
C ASP A 328 16.07 11.56 9.77
N THR A 329 15.72 10.45 10.43
CA THR A 329 15.72 9.12 9.81
C THR A 329 14.63 9.00 8.75
N VAL A 330 13.42 9.50 9.03
CA VAL A 330 12.29 9.53 8.09
C VAL A 330 12.61 10.41 6.89
N ILE A 331 13.06 11.65 7.11
CA ILE A 331 13.38 12.60 6.03
C ILE A 331 14.46 12.01 5.11
N ARG A 332 15.54 11.44 5.65
CA ARG A 332 16.56 10.77 4.83
C ARG A 332 16.01 9.56 4.08
N GLY A 333 15.07 8.83 4.68
CA GLY A 333 14.36 7.73 4.07
C GLY A 333 13.54 8.16 2.85
N LEU A 334 12.75 9.23 2.98
CA LEU A 334 11.98 9.82 1.88
C LEU A 334 12.90 10.32 0.77
N LEU A 335 13.98 11.04 1.12
CA LEU A 335 14.98 11.50 0.15
C LEU A 335 15.66 10.35 -0.60
N LYS A 336 15.89 9.21 0.05
CA LYS A 336 16.48 8.01 -0.57
C LYS A 336 15.57 7.43 -1.66
N TYR A 337 14.25 7.46 -1.46
CA TYR A 337 13.27 6.91 -2.39
C TYR A 337 12.55 7.98 -3.21
N TRP A 338 13.14 9.18 -3.31
CA TRP A 338 12.53 10.31 -4.00
C TRP A 338 12.19 9.96 -5.47
N PRO A 339 10.94 10.15 -5.92
CA PRO A 339 10.54 9.86 -7.30
C PRO A 339 11.23 10.79 -8.29
N VAL A 340 11.80 10.25 -9.37
CA VAL A 340 12.45 11.04 -10.44
C VAL A 340 11.67 10.99 -11.75
N ILE A 341 10.83 9.98 -11.94
CA ILE A 341 10.11 9.72 -13.21
C ILE A 341 8.58 9.83 -13.09
N ASN A 342 8.05 10.09 -11.89
CA ASN A 342 6.61 10.17 -11.63
C ASN A 342 6.32 11.44 -10.83
N SER A 343 5.84 12.48 -11.53
CA SER A 343 5.57 13.80 -10.94
C SER A 343 4.39 13.78 -9.95
N SER A 344 3.36 12.95 -10.18
CA SER A 344 2.26 12.79 -9.22
C SER A 344 2.77 12.25 -7.88
N LYS A 345 3.63 11.24 -7.94
CA LYS A 345 4.28 10.67 -6.75
C LYS A 345 5.25 11.65 -6.09
N GLU A 346 5.94 12.46 -6.87
CA GLU A 346 6.78 13.54 -6.33
C GLU A 346 5.95 14.58 -5.55
N VAL A 347 4.79 14.99 -6.06
CA VAL A 347 3.85 15.89 -5.34
C VAL A 347 3.39 15.26 -4.02
N MET A 348 3.07 13.96 -4.02
CA MET A 348 2.73 13.21 -2.80
C MET A 348 3.86 13.24 -1.77
N PHE A 349 5.10 12.98 -2.19
CA PHE A 349 6.28 13.03 -1.30
C PHE A 349 6.50 14.42 -0.70
N VAL A 350 6.31 15.49 -1.48
CA VAL A 350 6.40 16.86 -0.94
C VAL A 350 5.31 17.12 0.10
N GLY A 351 4.11 16.55 -0.10
CA GLY A 351 3.01 16.63 0.85
C GLY A 351 3.29 15.93 2.17
N GLU A 352 3.73 14.67 2.13
CA GLU A 352 4.15 13.93 3.34
C GLU A 352 5.34 14.60 4.04
N LEU A 353 6.31 15.11 3.27
CA LEU A 353 7.44 15.84 3.82
C LEU A 353 6.99 17.09 4.59
N GLU A 354 5.95 17.80 4.13
CA GLU A 354 5.36 18.92 4.88
C GLU A 354 4.83 18.46 6.24
N GLU A 355 4.05 17.38 6.29
CA GLU A 355 3.51 16.81 7.54
C GLU A 355 4.61 16.39 8.51
N VAL A 356 5.67 15.75 8.00
CA VAL A 356 6.82 15.33 8.81
C VAL A 356 7.59 16.55 9.35
N LEU A 357 7.78 17.59 8.53
CA LEU A 357 8.45 18.81 8.94
C LEU A 357 7.65 19.59 9.99
N GLU A 358 6.32 19.57 9.92
CA GLU A 358 5.43 20.14 10.95
C GLU A 358 5.70 19.53 12.34
N ALA A 359 5.93 18.21 12.39
CA ALA A 359 6.25 17.49 13.62
C ALA A 359 7.74 17.56 14.02
N THR A 360 8.59 18.20 13.22
CA THR A 360 10.06 18.19 13.41
C THR A 360 10.51 19.34 14.32
N GLN A 361 11.42 19.04 15.25
CA GLN A 361 12.08 20.03 16.11
C GLN A 361 13.35 20.62 15.47
N ALA A 362 13.71 21.85 15.85
CA ALA A 362 14.86 22.58 15.28
C ALA A 362 16.18 21.80 15.31
N ALA A 363 16.47 21.07 16.40
CA ALA A 363 17.71 20.30 16.53
C ALA A 363 17.81 19.15 15.52
N GLU A 364 16.71 18.43 15.26
CA GLU A 364 16.70 17.34 14.29
C GLU A 364 16.67 17.89 12.86
N PHE A 365 15.95 19.00 12.63
CA PHE A 365 15.94 19.69 11.33
C PHE A 365 17.34 20.11 10.87
N GLN A 366 18.18 20.61 11.79
CA GLN A 366 19.57 20.99 11.48
C GLN A 366 20.41 19.82 10.93
N ARG A 367 20.09 18.57 11.29
CA ARG A 367 20.85 17.40 10.84
C ARG A 367 20.56 17.05 9.38
N CYS A 368 19.32 17.28 8.93
CA CYS A 368 18.88 16.94 7.57
C CYS A 368 18.78 18.14 6.62
N VAL A 369 19.01 19.38 7.09
CA VAL A 369 18.79 20.62 6.32
C VAL A 369 19.48 20.63 4.95
N VAL A 370 20.76 20.27 4.87
CA VAL A 370 21.53 20.32 3.62
C VAL A 370 20.99 19.36 2.55
N PRO A 371 20.87 18.03 2.81
CA PRO A 371 20.33 17.12 1.82
C PRO A 371 18.86 17.42 1.47
N LEU A 372 18.06 17.86 2.45
CA LEU A 372 16.67 18.24 2.24
C LEU A 372 16.53 19.41 1.25
N PHE A 373 17.23 20.51 1.49
CA PHE A 373 17.10 21.71 0.65
C PHE A 373 17.80 21.59 -0.70
N ARG A 374 18.77 20.67 -0.85
CA ARG A 374 19.25 20.28 -2.18
C ARG A 374 18.15 19.62 -3.01
N GLN A 375 17.34 18.76 -2.40
CA GLN A 375 16.23 18.13 -3.11
C GLN A 375 15.08 19.11 -3.36
N ILE A 376 14.69 19.92 -2.36
CA ILE A 376 13.70 20.99 -2.55
C ILE A 376 14.14 21.94 -3.67
N GLY A 377 15.43 22.34 -3.72
CA GLY A 377 15.96 23.18 -4.80
C GLY A 377 15.75 22.58 -6.19
N ARG A 378 15.87 21.26 -6.34
CA ARG A 378 15.53 20.56 -7.60
C ARG A 378 14.03 20.63 -7.91
N CYS A 379 13.18 20.41 -6.90
CA CYS A 379 11.72 20.50 -7.07
C CYS A 379 11.30 21.90 -7.50
N LEU A 380 11.92 22.95 -6.94
CA LEU A 380 11.66 24.33 -7.31
C LEU A 380 11.91 24.57 -8.81
N ASN A 381 13.01 24.05 -9.37
CA ASN A 381 13.32 24.15 -10.80
C ASN A 381 12.65 23.07 -11.67
N SER A 382 11.72 22.28 -11.14
CA SER A 382 11.00 21.30 -11.95
C SER A 382 10.20 22.02 -13.04
N SER A 383 10.30 21.53 -14.28
CA SER A 383 9.45 22.01 -15.37
C SER A 383 7.97 21.64 -15.19
N HIS A 384 7.69 20.67 -14.32
CA HIS A 384 6.34 20.25 -13.97
C HIS A 384 5.75 21.19 -12.91
N PHE A 385 4.80 22.04 -13.32
CA PHE A 385 4.31 23.13 -12.48
C PHE A 385 3.77 22.67 -11.12
N GLN A 386 3.06 21.53 -11.04
CA GLN A 386 2.51 21.05 -9.77
C GLN A 386 3.61 20.69 -8.75
N VAL A 387 4.77 20.22 -9.21
CA VAL A 387 5.90 19.88 -8.33
C VAL A 387 6.52 21.17 -7.79
N ALA A 388 6.82 22.11 -8.68
CA ALA A 388 7.40 23.40 -8.31
C ALA A 388 6.47 24.20 -7.39
N GLU A 389 5.17 24.27 -7.71
CA GLU A 389 4.15 24.91 -6.90
C GLU A 389 4.04 24.26 -5.52
N ARG A 390 3.92 22.93 -5.44
CA ARG A 390 3.83 22.22 -4.16
C ARG A 390 5.06 22.44 -3.28
N ALA A 391 6.26 22.46 -3.87
CA ALA A 391 7.51 22.75 -3.16
C ALA A 391 7.59 24.19 -2.65
N LEU A 392 7.17 25.18 -3.46
CA LEU A 392 7.09 26.57 -3.03
C LEU A 392 6.07 26.79 -1.91
N PHE A 393 5.01 25.99 -1.89
CA PHE A 393 3.96 26.09 -0.87
C PHE A 393 4.43 25.74 0.55
N LEU A 394 5.58 25.05 0.71
CA LEU A 394 6.18 24.76 2.02
C LEU A 394 6.45 26.04 2.84
N TRP A 395 6.69 27.17 2.17
CA TRP A 395 6.91 28.46 2.83
C TRP A 395 5.65 29.10 3.41
N ASN A 396 4.45 28.62 3.05
CA ASN A 396 3.19 29.12 3.59
C ASN A 396 2.88 28.55 4.97
N ASN A 397 3.55 27.47 5.36
CA ASN A 397 3.42 26.89 6.68
C ASN A 397 4.31 27.66 7.67
N ASP A 398 3.71 28.25 8.71
CA ASP A 398 4.42 29.11 9.68
C ASP A 398 5.54 28.38 10.43
N HIS A 399 5.34 27.13 10.83
CA HIS A 399 6.35 26.36 11.56
C HIS A 399 7.55 26.05 10.66
N ILE A 400 7.29 25.52 9.46
CA ILE A 400 8.34 25.22 8.47
C ILE A 400 9.07 26.50 8.07
N ARG A 401 8.35 27.59 7.82
CA ARG A 401 8.92 28.90 7.52
C ARG A 401 9.85 29.37 8.64
N ASN A 402 9.47 29.21 9.90
CA ASN A 402 10.31 29.59 11.03
C ASN A 402 11.59 28.73 11.11
N LEU A 403 11.50 27.42 10.89
CA LEU A 403 12.67 26.54 10.79
C LEU A 403 13.62 26.97 9.67
N ILE A 404 13.07 27.36 8.52
CA ILE A 404 13.83 27.86 7.37
C ILE A 404 14.57 29.16 7.71
N ILE A 405 13.86 30.14 8.30
CA ILE A 405 14.43 31.45 8.63
C ILE A 405 15.55 31.35 9.68
N GLN A 406 15.41 30.44 10.64
CA GLN A 406 16.45 30.18 11.65
C GLN A 406 17.72 29.59 11.04
N ASN A 407 17.62 28.86 9.93
CA ASN A 407 18.73 28.20 9.25
C ASN A 407 19.07 28.83 7.89
N ARG A 408 18.66 30.10 7.68
CA ARG A 408 18.78 30.80 6.40
C ARG A 408 20.21 30.90 5.86
N SER A 409 21.22 31.02 6.73
CA SER A 409 22.63 31.10 6.33
C SER A 409 23.12 29.85 5.59
N VAL A 410 22.48 28.70 5.83
CA VAL A 410 22.78 27.45 5.13
C VAL A 410 21.78 27.22 4.00
N ILE A 411 20.49 27.49 4.22
CA ILE A 411 19.43 27.18 3.25
C ILE A 411 19.47 28.11 2.05
N LEU A 412 19.57 29.43 2.26
CA LEU A 412 19.47 30.40 1.18
C LEU A 412 20.52 30.15 0.09
N PRO A 413 21.82 30.00 0.39
CA PRO A 413 22.82 29.70 -0.65
C PRO A 413 22.54 28.42 -1.46
N ILE A 414 21.85 27.43 -0.89
CA ILE A 414 21.53 26.16 -1.56
C ILE A 414 20.42 26.36 -2.58
N ILE A 415 19.36 27.09 -2.21
CA ILE A 415 18.17 27.26 -3.07
C ILE A 415 18.23 28.51 -3.94
N PHE A 416 19.14 29.45 -3.65
CA PHE A 416 19.22 30.73 -4.35
C PHE A 416 19.35 30.59 -5.88
N PRO A 417 20.22 29.71 -6.43
CA PRO A 417 20.29 29.52 -7.87
C PRO A 417 18.96 29.06 -8.46
N ALA A 418 18.20 28.24 -7.72
CA ALA A 418 16.90 27.77 -8.16
C ALA A 418 15.87 28.91 -8.20
N LEU A 419 15.86 29.79 -7.20
CA LEU A 419 14.95 30.94 -7.16
C LEU A 419 15.23 31.96 -8.29
N GLU A 420 16.51 32.22 -8.60
CA GLU A 420 16.88 33.13 -9.70
C GLU A 420 16.48 32.55 -11.05
N ARG A 421 16.86 31.29 -11.34
CA ARG A 421 16.53 30.62 -12.61
C ARG A 421 15.01 30.54 -12.85
N ASN A 422 14.25 30.27 -11.79
CA ASN A 422 12.78 30.28 -11.88
C ASN A 422 12.23 31.65 -12.21
N THR A 423 12.76 32.72 -11.59
CA THR A 423 12.28 34.08 -11.88
C THR A 423 12.57 34.48 -13.32
N SER A 424 13.73 34.08 -13.85
CA SER A 424 14.14 34.47 -15.20
C SER A 424 13.43 33.71 -16.33
N GLY A 425 12.90 32.51 -16.07
CA GLY A 425 12.52 31.62 -17.18
C GLY A 425 11.51 30.52 -16.90
N HIS A 426 10.84 30.47 -15.75
CA HIS A 426 9.80 29.46 -15.53
C HIS A 426 8.55 29.79 -16.39
N TRP A 427 8.04 28.84 -17.17
CA TRP A 427 6.93 29.10 -18.11
C TRP A 427 5.59 29.43 -17.43
N ASN A 428 5.37 28.90 -16.22
CA ASN A 428 4.14 29.11 -15.45
C ASN A 428 4.22 30.37 -14.57
N GLN A 429 3.27 31.29 -14.74
CA GLN A 429 3.21 32.58 -14.02
C GLN A 429 2.93 32.43 -12.51
N ALA A 430 2.15 31.45 -12.08
CA ALA A 430 1.88 31.23 -10.66
C ALA A 430 3.14 30.80 -9.92
N VAL A 431 3.91 29.88 -10.51
CA VAL A 431 5.22 29.46 -9.98
C VAL A 431 6.20 30.64 -9.90
N GLN A 432 6.23 31.51 -10.90
CA GLN A 432 7.04 32.75 -10.84
C GLN A 432 6.60 33.65 -9.68
N SER A 433 5.29 33.88 -9.51
CA SER A 433 4.73 34.70 -8.43
C SER A 433 5.08 34.15 -7.05
N PHE A 434 4.92 32.84 -6.83
CA PHE A 434 5.31 32.18 -5.59
C PHE A 434 6.82 32.25 -5.35
N THR A 435 7.63 32.10 -6.39
CA THR A 435 9.09 32.26 -6.32
C THR A 435 9.46 33.68 -5.86
N LEU A 436 8.83 34.71 -6.41
CA LEU A 436 9.04 36.10 -6.01
C LEU A 436 8.65 36.34 -4.54
N ASN A 437 7.58 35.73 -4.05
CA ASN A 437 7.19 35.82 -2.65
C ASN A 437 8.26 35.22 -1.72
N VAL A 438 8.80 34.04 -2.07
CA VAL A 438 9.88 33.40 -1.31
C VAL A 438 11.16 34.26 -1.35
N ARG A 439 11.52 34.82 -2.51
CA ARG A 439 12.67 35.74 -2.63
C ARG A 439 12.50 36.96 -1.74
N LYS A 440 11.36 37.65 -1.84
CA LYS A 440 11.04 38.82 -1.01
C LYS A 440 11.13 38.49 0.48
N MET A 441 10.62 37.33 0.90
CA MET A 441 10.73 36.89 2.28
C MET A 441 12.19 36.80 2.76
N PHE A 442 13.10 36.26 1.96
CA PHE A 442 14.53 36.21 2.33
C PHE A 442 15.18 37.59 2.31
N THR A 443 14.86 38.45 1.34
CA THR A 443 15.34 39.83 1.27
C THR A 443 14.91 40.63 2.50
N ASP A 444 13.64 40.50 2.93
CA ASP A 444 13.08 41.20 4.09
C ASP A 444 13.72 40.73 5.42
N VAL A 445 14.20 39.47 5.48
CA VAL A 445 14.82 38.89 6.68
C VAL A 445 16.32 39.19 6.77
N ASP A 446 17.05 39.11 5.66
CA ASP A 446 18.51 39.23 5.64
C ASP A 446 19.02 39.74 4.28
N HIS A 447 18.92 41.06 4.07
CA HIS A 447 19.33 41.71 2.83
C HIS A 447 20.82 41.50 2.51
N MET A 448 21.69 41.50 3.52
CA MET A 448 23.13 41.35 3.34
C MET A 448 23.48 39.95 2.81
N LEU A 449 22.91 38.90 3.41
CA LEU A 449 23.10 37.53 2.94
C LEU A 449 22.51 37.33 1.54
N PHE A 450 21.38 37.98 1.25
CA PHE A 450 20.75 37.94 -0.08
C PHE A 450 21.67 38.52 -1.16
N ASP A 451 22.26 39.69 -0.93
CA ASP A 451 23.19 40.34 -1.87
C ASP A 451 24.47 39.53 -2.07
N GLU A 452 24.98 38.90 -1.01
CA GLU A 452 26.13 37.99 -1.09
C GLU A 452 25.80 36.78 -1.99
N CYS A 453 24.63 36.16 -1.80
CA CYS A 453 24.17 35.05 -2.63
C CYS A 453 23.98 35.46 -4.09
N LEU A 454 23.44 36.66 -4.34
CA LEU A 454 23.28 37.20 -5.68
C LEU A 454 24.61 37.39 -6.39
N SER A 455 25.59 37.99 -5.70
CA SER A 455 26.93 38.22 -6.24
C SER A 455 27.61 36.89 -6.57
N ARG A 456 27.54 35.93 -5.65
CA ARG A 456 28.10 34.58 -5.86
C ARG A 456 27.44 33.85 -7.03
N PHE A 457 26.11 33.95 -7.16
CA PHE A 457 25.39 33.35 -8.28
C PHE A 457 25.83 33.93 -9.63
N GLN A 458 26.02 35.25 -9.72
CA GLN A 458 26.52 35.90 -10.94
C GLN A 458 27.94 35.44 -11.29
N GLU A 459 28.83 35.32 -10.30
CA GLU A 459 30.16 34.77 -10.51
C GLU A 459 30.13 33.31 -10.99
N ASP A 460 29.27 32.48 -10.41
CA ASP A 460 29.16 31.07 -10.75
C ASP A 460 28.58 30.89 -12.17
N GLU A 461 27.60 31.70 -12.59
CA GLU A 461 27.07 31.70 -13.96
C GLU A 461 28.13 32.13 -14.99
N LEU A 462 28.97 33.13 -14.66
CA LEU A 462 30.10 33.51 -15.52
C LEU A 462 31.12 32.36 -15.67
N LYS A 463 31.49 31.72 -14.55
CA LYS A 463 32.40 30.55 -14.57
C LYS A 463 31.82 29.37 -15.34
N GLU A 464 30.51 29.12 -15.21
CA GLU A 464 29.82 28.05 -15.94
C GLU A 464 29.83 28.32 -17.46
N LYS A 465 29.61 29.58 -17.85
CA LYS A 465 29.70 30.01 -19.25
C LYS A 465 31.12 29.87 -19.81
N GLU A 466 32.14 30.32 -19.08
CA GLU A 466 33.55 30.15 -19.49
C GLU A 466 33.93 28.66 -19.62
N MET A 467 33.46 27.82 -18.70
CA MET A 467 33.67 26.37 -18.75
C MET A 467 32.98 25.74 -19.97
N GLN A 468 31.78 26.19 -20.29
CA GLN A 468 31.04 25.75 -21.48
C GLN A 468 31.77 26.12 -22.77
N GLU A 469 32.23 27.37 -22.89
CA GLU A 469 33.03 27.83 -24.03
C GLU A 469 34.33 27.03 -24.18
N ARG A 470 35.01 26.75 -23.06
CA ARG A 470 36.22 25.90 -23.06
C ARG A 470 35.93 24.46 -23.50
N ARG A 471 34.80 23.88 -23.09
CA ARG A 471 34.36 22.55 -23.55
C ARG A 471 34.10 22.56 -25.05
N GLU A 472 33.39 23.56 -25.56
CA GLU A 472 33.08 23.70 -26.99
C GLU A 472 34.34 23.86 -27.84
N LEU A 473 35.31 24.67 -27.40
CA LEU A 473 36.60 24.81 -28.08
C LEU A 473 37.38 23.50 -28.10
N THR A 474 37.35 22.74 -27.00
CA THR A 474 38.00 21.42 -26.92
C THR A 474 37.36 20.42 -27.88
N TRP A 475 36.03 20.42 -27.98
CA TRP A 475 35.29 19.57 -28.93
C TRP A 475 35.57 19.95 -30.38
N LYS A 476 35.55 21.24 -30.73
CA LYS A 476 35.91 21.72 -32.08
C LYS A 476 37.32 21.31 -32.46
N HIS A 477 38.28 21.44 -31.55
CA HIS A 477 39.65 21.01 -31.80
C HIS A 477 39.75 19.50 -32.07
N LEU A 478 39.00 18.67 -31.33
CA LEU A 478 38.94 17.23 -31.58
C LEU A 478 38.33 16.91 -32.95
N GLU A 479 37.26 17.60 -33.35
CA GLU A 479 36.63 17.46 -34.66
C GLU A 479 37.59 17.84 -35.80
N ASP A 480 38.37 18.91 -35.64
CA ASP A 480 39.37 19.35 -36.60
C ASP A 480 40.52 18.34 -36.75
N VAL A 481 40.98 17.74 -35.63
CA VAL A 481 42.02 16.70 -35.64
C VAL A 481 41.52 15.43 -36.34
N VAL A 482 40.28 15.01 -36.09
CA VAL A 482 39.67 13.84 -36.76
C VAL A 482 39.47 14.11 -38.26
N SER A 483 39.00 15.31 -38.62
CA SER A 483 38.77 15.71 -40.02
C SER A 483 40.07 15.82 -40.81
N SER A 484 41.14 16.34 -40.20
CA SER A 484 42.46 16.42 -40.83
C SER A 484 43.15 15.05 -40.97
N THR A 485 42.95 14.15 -40.01
CA THR A 485 43.48 12.77 -40.08
C THR A 485 42.75 11.93 -41.13
N THR A 486 41.43 12.06 -41.24
CA THR A 486 40.63 11.36 -42.27
C THR A 486 40.85 11.92 -43.67
N ALA A 487 41.14 13.22 -43.82
CA ALA A 487 41.54 13.81 -45.09
C ALA A 487 42.97 13.41 -45.53
N ALA A 488 43.85 13.09 -44.58
CA ALA A 488 45.22 12.66 -44.86
C ALA A 488 45.36 11.15 -45.14
N SER A 489 44.40 10.30 -44.72
CA SER A 489 44.42 8.86 -44.98
C SER A 489 43.28 8.42 -45.91
N ASN A 490 43.58 8.29 -47.21
CA ASN A 490 42.79 7.48 -48.15
C ASN A 490 43.01 5.96 -47.91
N GLU A 491 43.10 5.52 -46.66
CA GLU A 491 43.05 4.11 -46.27
C GLU A 491 42.04 3.97 -45.14
N ALA A 492 41.14 3.00 -45.28
CA ALA A 492 40.15 2.68 -44.26
C ALA A 492 40.86 2.28 -42.96
N VAL A 493 40.88 3.21 -41.99
CA VAL A 493 41.39 2.91 -40.64
C VAL A 493 40.35 2.03 -39.94
N LEU A 494 40.63 0.73 -39.86
CA LEU A 494 39.96 -0.18 -38.95
C LEU A 494 40.21 0.31 -37.52
N VAL A 495 39.18 0.90 -36.90
CA VAL A 495 39.20 1.27 -35.48
C VAL A 495 39.28 -0.01 -34.64
N SER A 496 40.48 -0.34 -34.16
CA SER A 496 40.66 -1.33 -33.10
C SER A 496 40.02 -0.81 -31.83
N ARG A 497 39.02 -1.54 -31.31
CA ARG A 497 38.32 -1.27 -30.05
C ARG A 497 39.32 -0.96 -28.93
N PHE A 498 39.35 0.29 -28.47
CA PHE A 498 39.97 0.63 -27.21
C PHE A 498 39.15 0.02 -26.08
N VAL A 499 39.74 -0.93 -25.36
CA VAL A 499 39.24 -1.42 -24.08
C VAL A 499 39.54 -0.33 -23.05
N SER A 500 38.53 0.44 -22.66
CA SER A 500 38.63 1.38 -21.53
C SER A 500 38.94 0.62 -20.24
N SER A 501 40.17 0.72 -19.77
CA SER A 501 40.55 0.32 -18.42
C SER A 501 40.62 1.57 -17.55
N ILE A 502 39.52 1.88 -16.86
CA ILE A 502 39.53 2.84 -15.74
C ILE A 502 40.21 2.13 -14.57
N ALA A 503 41.49 2.46 -14.32
CA ALA A 503 42.19 2.07 -13.11
C ALA A 503 41.95 3.13 -12.04
N ILE A 504 41.17 2.78 -11.02
CA ILE A 504 40.97 3.56 -9.80
C ILE A 504 42.26 3.47 -8.98
N ALA A 505 42.97 4.59 -8.82
CA ALA A 505 44.13 4.67 -7.94
C ALA A 505 43.66 4.77 -6.48
N THR A 506 43.79 3.67 -5.72
CA THR A 506 43.77 3.69 -4.25
C THR A 506 45.19 3.88 -3.74
N ALA A 507 45.44 5.04 -3.11
CA ALA A 507 46.67 5.31 -2.39
C ALA A 507 46.76 4.42 -1.13
N THR A 508 47.81 3.61 -1.04
CA THR A 508 48.25 3.01 0.23
C THR A 508 49.69 3.44 0.50
N ALA A 509 49.86 4.17 1.60
CA ALA A 509 51.16 4.61 2.11
C ALA A 509 51.94 3.41 2.66
N THR A 510 53.21 3.30 2.27
CA THR A 510 54.20 2.46 2.97
C THR A 510 55.44 3.30 3.25
N SER A 511 55.79 3.38 4.54
CA SER A 511 57.00 3.98 5.08
C SER A 511 58.20 3.04 4.87
N PRO A 512 59.44 3.57 4.76
CA PRO A 512 60.63 2.74 4.59
C PRO A 512 61.25 2.34 5.93
N THR A 513 61.64 1.07 6.04
CA THR A 513 62.58 0.58 7.06
C THR A 513 64.00 0.66 6.51
N PRO A 514 65.02 1.10 7.27
CA PRO A 514 66.40 0.97 6.86
C PRO A 514 67.04 -0.28 7.49
N MET A 515 67.83 -1.00 6.70
CA MET A 515 68.81 -1.99 7.17
C MET A 515 70.22 -1.49 6.83
N VAL A 516 71.05 -1.31 7.86
CA VAL A 516 72.52 -1.52 7.94
C VAL A 516 72.81 -1.53 9.46
N GLY A 517 73.57 -2.41 10.11
CA GLY A 517 74.55 -3.42 9.73
C GLY A 517 75.70 -3.35 10.75
N SER A 518 76.03 -4.49 11.37
CA SER A 518 77.08 -4.77 12.38
C SER A 518 76.72 -4.54 13.85
#